data_AF-A0A9Q5HY01-F1
#
_entry.id   AF-A0A9Q5HY01-F1
#
_cell.length_a   1.000
_cell.length_b   1.000
_cell.length_c   1.000
_cell.angle_alpha   90.00
_cell.angle_beta   90.00
_cell.angle_gamma   90.00
#
_symmetry.space_group_name_H-M   'P 1'
#
loop_
_entity.id
_entity.type
_entity.pdbx_description
1 polymer ?
#
loop_
_entity_poly.entity_id
_entity_poly.type
_entity_poly.pdbx_seq_one_letter_code
_entity_poly.pdbx_strand_id
1 'polypeptide(L)'
;MLSSRTASSIRRGAQASSFARMAATPQFTRSMTYVYNEGAVAQSKEFSKKERAHEDQFVKQHEMEQLKRLRADIEKKRAELESLEKEHAEKLEQVSNGKE
;
A
#
# COMPACT_ATOMS: atom_id res chain seq x y z
N MET A 1 -17.80 62.77 96.05
CA MET A 1 -16.62 63.01 95.22
C MET A 1 -16.70 62.13 93.98
N LEU A 2 -16.52 62.73 92.81
CA LEU A 2 -16.63 62.12 91.48
C LEU A 2 -15.62 60.97 91.30
N SER A 3 -16.03 59.90 90.61
CA SER A 3 -15.08 59.13 89.79
C SER A 3 -15.77 58.59 88.54
N SER A 4 -14.99 58.60 87.47
CA SER A 4 -15.38 58.82 86.08
C SER A 4 -15.53 57.55 85.25
N ARG A 5 -16.37 57.69 84.21
CA ARG A 5 -16.50 56.86 83.00
C ARG A 5 -15.13 56.53 82.37
N THR A 6 -15.03 55.39 81.68
CA THR A 6 -14.61 55.34 80.25
C THR A 6 -14.89 53.94 79.66
N ALA A 7 -15.79 53.88 78.67
CA ALA A 7 -15.92 52.78 77.73
C ALA A 7 -14.93 53.01 76.57
N SER A 8 -14.19 52.00 76.15
CA SER A 8 -13.31 52.06 74.98
C SER A 8 -13.69 50.97 73.96
N SER A 9 -14.24 51.43 72.85
CA SER A 9 -14.51 50.67 71.63
C SER A 9 -13.24 50.49 70.81
N ILE A 10 -13.02 49.30 70.24
CA ILE A 10 -12.07 49.14 69.13
C ILE A 10 -12.75 48.37 67.99
N ARG A 11 -13.08 49.10 66.92
CA ARG A 11 -13.35 48.58 65.57
C ARG A 11 -12.07 48.70 64.75
N ARG A 12 -11.67 47.63 64.05
CA ARG A 12 -10.84 47.60 62.81
C ARG A 12 -11.24 46.30 62.11
N GLY A 13 -11.65 46.23 60.85
CA GLY A 13 -11.23 46.99 59.68
C GLY A 13 -10.38 46.07 58.80
N ALA A 14 -11.03 45.50 57.78
CA ALA A 14 -10.56 44.87 56.54
C ALA A 14 -9.06 44.61 56.30
N GLN A 15 -8.73 43.49 55.62
CA GLN A 15 -8.26 43.53 54.23
C GLN A 15 -8.03 42.13 53.62
N ALA A 16 -8.43 42.00 52.36
CA ALA A 16 -8.30 40.85 51.50
C ALA A 16 -6.85 40.66 51.02
N SER A 17 -6.44 39.40 50.82
CA SER A 17 -5.20 39.04 50.14
C SER A 17 -5.49 38.20 48.89
N SER A 18 -5.77 38.89 47.79
CA SER A 18 -5.76 38.33 46.44
C SER A 18 -4.34 38.43 45.84
N PHE A 19 -3.64 37.31 45.74
CA PHE A 19 -2.44 37.11 44.90
C PHE A 19 -2.48 35.66 44.37
N ALA A 20 -2.96 35.42 43.15
CA ALA A 20 -2.21 35.45 41.90
C ALA A 20 -1.06 34.42 41.83
N ARG A 21 -1.26 33.35 41.03
CA ARG A 21 -0.34 32.87 39.97
C ARG A 21 -0.86 31.58 39.33
N MET A 22 -1.38 31.71 38.11
CA MET A 22 -1.33 30.64 37.13
C MET A 22 0.14 30.36 36.77
N ALA A 23 0.54 29.09 36.76
CA ALA A 23 1.76 28.60 36.09
C ALA A 23 1.50 27.14 35.69
N ALA A 24 1.03 26.91 34.46
CA ALA A 24 1.82 26.54 33.29
C ALA A 24 2.11 25.03 33.21
N THR A 25 1.19 24.27 32.62
CA THR A 25 1.46 22.91 32.13
C THR A 25 2.22 23.01 30.80
N PRO A 26 3.50 22.61 30.70
CA PRO A 26 4.14 22.53 29.40
C PRO A 26 3.49 21.41 28.59
N GLN A 27 3.04 21.78 27.40
CA GLN A 27 2.36 20.94 26.44
C GLN A 27 3.28 19.80 26.00
N PHE A 28 2.73 18.58 25.96
CA PHE A 28 3.37 17.41 25.37
C PHE A 28 3.48 17.65 23.85
N THR A 29 4.60 18.23 23.39
CA THR A 29 4.86 18.40 21.96
C THR A 29 5.13 17.01 21.38
N ARG A 30 4.16 16.47 20.64
CA ARG A 30 4.39 15.28 19.82
C ARG A 30 5.39 15.66 18.74
N SER A 31 6.65 15.27 18.90
CA SER A 31 7.61 15.29 17.80
C SER A 31 7.16 14.29 16.75
N MET A 32 6.64 14.78 15.62
CA MET A 32 6.46 13.95 14.44
C MET A 32 7.83 13.79 13.77
N THR A 33 8.56 12.77 14.18
CA THR A 33 9.69 12.27 13.41
C THR A 33 9.15 11.55 12.18
N TYR A 34 9.30 12.16 11.00
CA TYR A 34 9.01 11.51 9.73
C TYR A 34 10.10 10.46 9.48
N VAL A 35 9.86 9.23 9.92
CA VAL A 35 10.75 8.10 9.63
C VAL A 35 10.45 7.65 8.21
N TYR A 36 11.31 8.01 7.26
CA TYR A 36 11.31 7.45 5.92
C TYR A 36 11.78 6.00 5.98
N ASN A 37 10.86 5.10 6.35
CA ASN A 37 11.07 3.68 6.16
C ASN A 37 10.86 3.35 4.68
N GLU A 38 11.74 2.55 4.10
CA GLU A 38 11.57 2.01 2.75
C GLU A 38 10.21 1.29 2.68
N GLY A 39 9.38 1.64 1.69
CA GLY A 39 7.99 1.17 1.59
C GLY A 39 6.92 2.07 2.23
N ALA A 40 7.25 3.29 2.69
CA ALA A 40 6.26 4.26 3.17
C ALA A 40 5.21 4.63 2.08
N VAL A 41 5.60 4.61 0.80
CA VAL A 41 4.67 4.82 -0.32
C VAL A 41 3.79 3.58 -0.53
N ALA A 42 4.35 2.38 -0.36
CA ALA A 42 3.62 1.10 -0.42
C ALA A 42 2.62 0.90 0.75
N GLN A 43 2.78 1.63 1.85
CA GLN A 43 1.84 1.65 2.98
C GLN A 43 0.60 2.55 2.70
N SER A 44 0.66 3.43 1.70
CA SER A 44 -0.47 4.29 1.34
C SER A 44 -1.48 3.52 0.47
N LYS A 45 -2.66 3.23 1.03
CA LYS A 45 -3.69 2.34 0.44
C LYS A 45 -4.06 2.69 -1.00
N GLU A 46 -4.08 3.97 -1.36
CA GLU A 46 -4.41 4.45 -2.70
C GLU A 46 -3.29 4.24 -3.71
N PHE A 47 -2.03 4.28 -3.29
CA PHE A 47 -0.88 4.05 -4.17
C PHE A 47 -0.68 2.56 -4.40
N SER A 48 -0.74 1.72 -3.35
CA SER A 48 -0.59 0.27 -3.48
C SER A 48 -1.65 -0.33 -4.41
N LYS A 49 -2.88 0.22 -4.43
CA LYS A 49 -3.93 -0.20 -5.35
C LYS A 49 -3.60 0.12 -6.82
N LYS A 50 -3.00 1.28 -7.07
CA LYS A 50 -2.62 1.70 -8.43
C LYS A 50 -1.44 0.87 -8.93
N GLU A 51 -0.41 0.71 -8.11
CA GLU A 51 0.76 -0.11 -8.46
C GLU A 51 0.34 -1.55 -8.76
N ARG A 52 -0.46 -2.16 -7.89
CA ARG A 52 -0.97 -3.51 -8.10
C ARG A 52 -1.79 -3.64 -9.39
N ALA A 53 -2.61 -2.64 -9.73
CA ALA A 53 -3.38 -2.68 -10.97
C ALA A 53 -2.49 -2.66 -12.22
N HIS A 54 -1.38 -1.89 -12.19
CA HIS A 54 -0.41 -1.85 -13.27
C HIS A 54 0.38 -3.17 -13.38
N GLU A 55 0.78 -3.73 -12.25
CA GLU A 55 1.44 -5.04 -12.20
C GLU A 55 0.52 -6.15 -12.72
N ASP A 56 -0.73 -6.20 -12.25
CA ASP A 56 -1.73 -7.18 -12.69
C ASP A 56 -2.02 -7.05 -14.20
N GLN A 57 -2.04 -5.83 -14.73
CA GLN A 57 -2.21 -5.59 -16.16
C GLN A 57 -1.01 -6.12 -16.96
N PHE A 58 0.20 -5.82 -16.51
CA PHE A 58 1.43 -6.28 -17.16
C PHE A 58 1.51 -7.81 -17.18
N VAL A 59 1.24 -8.47 -16.04
CA VAL A 59 1.24 -9.94 -15.94
C VAL A 59 0.25 -10.55 -16.93
N LYS A 60 -0.99 -10.06 -16.97
CA LYS A 60 -2.00 -10.56 -17.91
C LYS A 60 -1.59 -10.39 -19.36
N GLN A 61 -1.04 -9.23 -19.73
CA GLN A 61 -0.57 -8.99 -21.09
C GLN A 61 0.57 -9.93 -21.47
N HIS A 62 1.53 -10.09 -20.57
CA HIS A 62 2.68 -10.96 -20.79
C HIS A 62 2.27 -12.44 -20.91
N GLU A 63 1.38 -12.91 -20.05
CA GLU A 63 0.83 -14.27 -20.15
C GLU A 63 0.07 -14.50 -21.46
N MET A 64 -0.73 -13.52 -21.91
CA MET A 64 -1.41 -13.59 -23.20
C MET A 64 -0.42 -13.68 -24.38
N GLU A 65 0.69 -12.94 -24.34
CA GLU A 65 1.73 -13.02 -25.37
C GLU A 65 2.42 -14.39 -25.40
N GLN A 66 2.74 -14.94 -24.22
CA GLN A 66 3.31 -16.29 -24.12
C GLN A 66 2.34 -17.34 -24.68
N LEU A 67 1.05 -17.25 -24.34
CA LEU A 67 0.03 -18.16 -24.86
C LEU A 67 -0.13 -18.06 -26.38
N LYS A 68 -0.08 -16.85 -26.94
CA LYS A 68 -0.12 -16.65 -28.40
C LYS A 68 1.08 -17.30 -29.08
N ARG A 69 2.28 -17.14 -28.53
CA ARG A 69 3.49 -17.79 -29.05
C ARG A 69 3.37 -19.31 -29.04
N LEU A 70 2.94 -19.88 -27.92
CA LEU A 70 2.75 -21.33 -27.80
C LEU A 70 1.72 -21.86 -28.79
N ARG A 71 0.61 -21.14 -29.01
CA ARG A 71 -0.39 -21.50 -30.03
C ARG A 71 0.19 -21.50 -31.44
N ALA A 72 0.95 -20.47 -31.80
CA ALA A 72 1.61 -20.39 -33.10
C ALA A 72 2.62 -21.55 -33.30
N ASP A 73 3.37 -21.91 -32.26
CA ASP A 73 4.30 -23.03 -32.32
C ASP A 73 3.58 -24.39 -32.44
N ILE A 74 2.41 -24.54 -31.81
CA ILE A 74 1.56 -25.74 -31.98
C ILE A 74 1.01 -25.83 -33.41
N GLU A 75 0.54 -24.72 -33.97
CA GLU A 75 0.02 -24.67 -35.34
C GLU A 75 1.11 -25.03 -36.37
N LYS A 76 2.33 -24.51 -36.20
CA LYS A 76 3.47 -24.88 -37.04
C LYS A 76 3.77 -26.37 -36.96
N LYS A 77 3.84 -26.92 -35.74
CA LYS A 77 4.10 -28.36 -35.54
C LYS A 77 3.01 -29.24 -36.13
N ARG A 78 1.74 -28.81 -36.08
CA ARG A 78 0.63 -29.52 -36.74
C ARG A 78 0.79 -29.52 -38.26
N ALA A 79 1.12 -28.38 -38.86
CA ALA A 79 1.39 -28.30 -40.29
C ALA A 79 2.60 -29.16 -40.71
N GLU A 80 3.66 -29.19 -39.90
CA GLU A 80 4.81 -30.07 -40.10
C GLU A 80 4.40 -31.54 -40.06
N LEU A 81 3.60 -31.96 -39.07
CA LEU A 81 3.08 -33.33 -38.99
C LEU A 81 2.23 -33.70 -40.20
N GLU A 82 1.31 -32.82 -40.64
CA GLU A 82 0.50 -33.07 -41.84
C GLU A 82 1.35 -33.21 -43.11
N SER A 83 2.44 -32.44 -43.23
CA SER A 83 3.38 -32.59 -44.36
C SER A 83 4.12 -33.92 -44.31
N LEU A 84 4.61 -34.31 -43.12
CA LEU A 84 5.32 -35.58 -42.94
C LEU A 84 4.40 -36.78 -43.19
N GLU A 85 3.14 -36.72 -42.74
CA GLU A 85 2.15 -37.78 -43.00
C GLU A 85 1.91 -37.98 -44.50
N LYS A 86 1.84 -36.89 -45.28
CA LYS A 86 1.74 -36.97 -46.75
C LYS A 86 2.98 -37.59 -47.38
N GLU A 87 4.17 -37.14 -46.98
CA GLU A 87 5.42 -37.73 -47.48
C GLU A 87 5.52 -39.23 -47.15
N HIS A 88 5.05 -39.64 -45.97
CA HIS A 88 5.02 -41.05 -45.58
C HIS A 88 4.01 -41.84 -46.42
N ALA A 89 2.84 -41.29 -46.70
CA ALA A 89 1.85 -41.93 -47.58
C ALA A 89 2.40 -42.09 -49.01
N GLU A 90 3.00 -41.05 -49.58
CA GLU A 90 3.61 -41.09 -50.92
C GLU A 90 4.78 -42.09 -51.00
N LYS A 91 5.65 -42.12 -49.98
CA LYS A 91 6.75 -43.10 -49.91
C LYS A 91 6.23 -44.54 -49.81
N LEU A 92 5.14 -44.78 -49.07
CA LEU A 92 4.51 -46.10 -49.00
C LEU A 92 3.96 -46.55 -50.36
N GLU A 93 3.31 -45.66 -51.11
CA GLU A 93 2.83 -45.95 -52.47
C GLU A 93 3.98 -46.22 -53.45
N GLN A 94 5.09 -45.49 -53.36
CA GLN A 94 6.27 -45.76 -54.18
C GLN A 94 6.90 -47.12 -53.85
N VAL A 95 6.97 -47.49 -52.57
CA VAL A 95 7.50 -48.80 -52.14
C VAL A 95 6.58 -49.95 -52.59
N SER A 96 5.26 -49.76 -52.65
CA SER A 96 4.36 -50.78 -53.21
C SER A 96 4.51 -50.91 -54.72
N ASN A 97 4.68 -49.80 -55.44
CA ASN A 97 4.83 -49.81 -56.91
C ASN A 97 6.21 -50.29 -57.38
N GLY A 98 7.25 -50.23 -56.54
CA GLY A 98 8.60 -50.70 -56.86
C GLY A 98 8.90 -52.17 -56.49
N LYS A 99 7.89 -52.94 -56.08
CA LYS A 99 8.01 -54.36 -55.69
C LYS A 99 7.51 -55.36 -56.73
N GLU A 100 7.13 -54.92 -57.92
CA GLU A 100 6.89 -55.78 -59.10
C GLU A 100 8.13 -55.86 -60.00
#